data_AF-A0A966TVG4-F1
#
_entry.id   AF-A0A966TVG4-F1
#
_cell.length_a   1.000
_cell.length_b   1.000
_cell.length_c   1.000
_cell.angle_alpha   90.00
_cell.angle_beta   90.00
_cell.angle_gamma   90.00
#
_symmetry.space_group_name_H-M   'P 1'
#
loop_
_entity.id
_entity.type
_entity.pdbx_description
1 polymer ?
#
loop_
_entity_poly.entity_id
_entity_poly.type
_entity_poly.pdbx_seq_one_letter_code
_entity_poly.pdbx_strand_id
1 'polypeptide(L)'
;MPKPISFRYFKTSPEIIQLAVMLYVRFPLSLRNVEDLLHERGVDVSYESVRYWWHRFGSQFASQIKKRRAGGMQSSNWKWHLDEVFVKINGERHYLWRAVDHEGEVLESYITKKRDKKAALKFMKKAMRCYGTPNEIVTDKLGSYGAAARDLGCPEKQVTKRWANNRVENSHLP
;
A
#
# COMPACT_ATOMS: atom_id res chain seq x y z
N MET A 1 -1.40 17.06 -15.55
CA MET A 1 -2.61 16.73 -14.77
C MET A 1 -2.98 15.27 -14.98
N PRO A 2 -3.30 14.46 -13.95
CA PRO A 2 -3.84 13.12 -14.18
C PRO A 2 -5.17 13.22 -14.93
N LYS A 3 -5.40 12.31 -15.89
CA LYS A 3 -6.70 12.23 -16.57
C LYS A 3 -7.80 12.00 -15.52
N PRO A 4 -8.88 12.80 -15.52
CA PRO A 4 -10.01 12.56 -14.64
C PRO A 4 -10.56 11.15 -14.89
N ILE A 5 -11.01 10.48 -13.84
CA ILE A 5 -11.61 9.14 -13.96
C ILE A 5 -12.89 9.32 -14.78
N SER A 6 -12.94 8.63 -15.92
CA SER A 6 -14.09 8.72 -16.81
C SER A 6 -15.11 7.65 -16.42
N PHE A 7 -16.26 8.09 -15.94
CA PHE A 7 -17.44 7.26 -15.70
C PHE A 7 -18.38 7.24 -16.91
N ARG A 8 -17.87 7.57 -18.11
CA ARG A 8 -18.67 7.55 -19.34
C ARG A 8 -19.20 6.13 -19.56
N TYR A 9 -20.46 6.03 -19.98
CA TYR A 9 -21.19 4.78 -20.23
C TYR A 9 -21.70 4.01 -18.99
N PHE A 10 -21.59 4.58 -17.79
CA PHE A 10 -22.24 4.02 -16.60
C PHE A 10 -23.62 4.65 -16.38
N LYS A 11 -24.62 3.81 -16.12
CA LYS A 11 -25.96 4.26 -15.72
C LYS A 11 -26.00 4.64 -14.23
N THR A 12 -25.16 4.02 -13.42
CA THR A 12 -25.01 4.30 -11.99
C THR A 12 -24.18 5.57 -11.78
N SER A 13 -24.55 6.37 -10.77
CA SER A 13 -23.82 7.61 -10.47
C SER A 13 -22.37 7.32 -10.07
N PRO A 14 -21.40 8.19 -10.44
CA PRO A 14 -20.01 8.08 -10.04
C PRO A 14 -19.79 7.98 -8.53
N GLU A 15 -20.63 8.65 -7.74
CA GLU A 15 -20.58 8.67 -6.27
C GLU A 15 -20.89 7.29 -5.69
N ILE A 16 -21.90 6.60 -6.23
CA ILE A 16 -22.27 5.24 -5.81
C ILE A 16 -21.16 4.26 -6.19
N ILE A 17 -20.59 4.38 -7.39
CA ILE A 17 -19.48 3.54 -7.85
C ILE A 17 -18.26 3.72 -6.93
N GLN A 18 -17.92 4.97 -6.59
CA GLN A 18 -16.84 5.29 -5.67
C GLN A 18 -17.11 4.73 -4.27
N LEU A 19 -18.33 4.90 -3.75
CA LEU A 19 -18.72 4.38 -2.45
C LEU A 19 -18.62 2.85 -2.39
N ALA A 20 -19.14 2.14 -3.39
CA ALA A 20 -19.10 0.68 -3.46
C ALA A 20 -17.66 0.16 -3.45
N VAL A 21 -16.80 0.75 -4.28
CA VAL A 21 -15.38 0.37 -4.34
C VAL A 21 -14.66 0.72 -3.03
N MET A 22 -14.96 1.87 -2.43
CA MET A 22 -14.39 2.27 -1.14
C MET A 22 -14.82 1.34 0.00
N LEU A 23 -16.10 0.93 0.05
CA LEU A 23 -16.60 -0.01 1.05
C LEU A 23 -15.87 -1.35 0.95
N TYR A 24 -15.72 -1.87 -0.27
CA TYR A 24 -15.03 -3.13 -0.53
C TYR A 24 -13.53 -3.08 -0.16
N VAL A 25 -12.86 -1.96 -0.39
CA VAL A 25 -11.40 -1.84 -0.17
C VAL A 25 -11.06 -1.49 1.28
N ARG A 26 -11.89 -0.67 1.94
CA ARG A 26 -11.57 -0.10 3.26
C ARG A 26 -12.01 -0.98 4.42
N PHE A 27 -13.05 -1.77 4.23
CA PHE A 27 -13.61 -2.61 5.29
C PHE A 27 -13.47 -4.08 4.91
N PRO A 28 -13.42 -5.01 5.89
CA PRO A 28 -13.37 -6.44 5.65
C PRO A 28 -14.74 -6.98 5.19
N LEU A 29 -15.30 -6.40 4.13
CA LEU A 29 -16.59 -6.74 3.58
C LEU A 29 -16.42 -7.65 2.37
N SER A 30 -17.28 -8.68 2.28
CA SER A 30 -17.41 -9.45 1.05
C SER A 30 -18.11 -8.62 -0.03
N LEU A 31 -17.96 -8.99 -1.31
CA LEU A 31 -18.68 -8.32 -2.39
C LEU A 31 -20.21 -8.39 -2.20
N ARG A 32 -20.71 -9.49 -1.60
CA ARG A 32 -22.14 -9.65 -1.27
C ARG A 32 -22.56 -8.71 -0.14
N ASN A 33 -21.73 -8.55 0.89
CA ASN A 33 -22.01 -7.60 1.95
C ASN A 33 -22.11 -6.16 1.41
N VAL A 34 -21.29 -5.81 0.41
CA VAL A 34 -21.36 -4.48 -0.23
C VAL A 34 -22.63 -4.32 -1.06
N GLU A 35 -23.06 -5.37 -1.77
CA GLU A 35 -24.36 -5.43 -2.45
C GLU A 35 -25.50 -5.23 -1.44
N ASP A 36 -25.53 -5.98 -0.34
CA ASP A 36 -26.56 -5.88 0.70
C ASP A 36 -26.63 -4.46 1.30
N LEU A 37 -25.48 -3.86 1.63
CA LEU A 37 -25.40 -2.49 2.17
C LEU A 37 -25.85 -1.41 1.19
N LEU A 38 -25.70 -1.65 -0.12
CA LEU A 38 -26.19 -0.73 -1.15
C LEU A 38 -27.70 -0.94 -1.37
N HIS A 39 -28.17 -2.18 -1.31
CA HIS A 39 -29.57 -2.52 -1.39
C HIS A 39 -30.39 -1.91 -0.25
N GLU A 40 -29.87 -1.94 1.00
CA GLU A 40 -30.47 -1.25 2.15
C GLU A 40 -30.67 0.26 1.93
N ARG A 41 -29.88 0.87 1.04
CA ARG A 41 -29.97 2.28 0.66
C ARG A 41 -30.79 2.52 -0.61
N GLY A 42 -31.52 1.51 -1.08
CA GLY A 42 -32.34 1.59 -2.30
C GLY A 42 -31.54 1.55 -3.60
N VAL A 43 -30.27 1.13 -3.55
CA VAL A 43 -29.42 0.99 -4.74
C VAL A 43 -29.38 -0.47 -5.15
N ASP A 44 -30.09 -0.82 -6.22
CA ASP A 44 -30.13 -2.19 -6.76
C ASP A 44 -28.93 -2.46 -7.69
N VAL A 45 -27.91 -3.14 -7.16
CA VAL A 45 -26.67 -3.47 -7.86
C VAL A 45 -26.17 -4.85 -7.46
N SER A 46 -25.77 -5.68 -8.42
CA SER A 46 -25.24 -7.00 -8.12
C SER A 46 -23.79 -6.97 -7.62
N TYR A 47 -23.37 -7.97 -6.86
CA TYR A 47 -21.97 -8.12 -6.45
C TYR A 47 -20.98 -8.22 -7.63
N GLU A 48 -21.39 -8.72 -8.80
CA GLU A 48 -20.58 -8.71 -10.02
C GLU A 48 -20.37 -7.30 -10.57
N SER A 49 -21.35 -6.41 -10.40
CA SER A 49 -21.22 -4.99 -10.76
C SER A 49 -20.17 -4.31 -9.88
N VAL A 50 -20.20 -4.56 -8.57
CA VAL A 50 -19.17 -4.09 -7.62
C VAL A 50 -17.80 -4.64 -8.00
N ARG A 51 -17.70 -5.94 -8.33
CA ARG A 51 -16.46 -6.58 -8.79
C ARG A 51 -15.92 -5.93 -10.06
N TYR A 52 -16.79 -5.66 -11.03
CA TYR A 52 -16.42 -5.01 -12.28
C TYR A 52 -15.89 -3.60 -12.04
N TRP A 53 -16.56 -2.81 -11.20
CA TRP A 53 -16.10 -1.47 -10.83
C TRP A 53 -14.76 -1.48 -10.11
N TRP A 54 -14.54 -2.42 -9.18
CA TRP A 54 -13.24 -2.61 -8.54
C TRP A 54 -12.14 -2.89 -9.57
N HIS A 55 -12.35 -3.83 -10.49
CA HIS A 55 -11.36 -4.16 -11.52
C HIS A 55 -11.08 -2.98 -12.45
N ARG A 56 -12.11 -2.19 -12.80
CA ARG A 56 -11.98 -1.07 -13.74
C ARG A 56 -11.36 0.17 -13.11
N PHE A 57 -11.81 0.55 -11.91
CA PHE A 57 -11.48 1.83 -11.29
C PHE A 57 -10.48 1.73 -10.15
N GLY A 58 -10.28 0.55 -9.56
CA GLY A 58 -9.46 0.35 -8.36
C GLY A 58 -8.03 0.87 -8.52
N SER A 59 -7.38 0.64 -9.67
CA SER A 59 -6.04 1.15 -9.94
C SER A 59 -5.98 2.68 -10.02
N GLN A 60 -7.03 3.30 -10.55
CA GLN A 60 -7.12 4.76 -10.69
C GLN A 60 -7.36 5.41 -9.32
N PHE A 61 -8.28 4.87 -8.53
CA PHE A 61 -8.50 5.30 -7.15
C PHE A 61 -7.25 5.16 -6.30
N ALA A 62 -6.57 3.99 -6.36
CA ALA A 62 -5.30 3.78 -5.66
C ALA A 62 -4.24 4.80 -6.08
N SER A 63 -4.12 5.11 -7.38
CA SER A 63 -3.16 6.13 -7.85
C SER A 63 -3.51 7.53 -7.34
N GLN A 64 -4.79 7.91 -7.31
CA GLN A 64 -5.20 9.22 -6.79
C GLN A 64 -4.96 9.34 -5.29
N ILE A 65 -5.28 8.31 -4.50
CA ILE A 65 -5.00 8.26 -3.06
C ILE A 65 -3.50 8.38 -2.81
N LYS A 66 -2.66 7.62 -3.53
CA LYS A 66 -1.20 7.70 -3.41
C LYS A 66 -0.66 9.11 -3.73
N LYS A 67 -1.20 9.78 -4.76
CA LYS A 67 -0.80 11.15 -5.11
C LYS A 67 -1.18 12.17 -4.04
N ARG A 68 -2.41 12.08 -3.50
CA ARG A 68 -2.87 12.95 -2.41
C ARG A 68 -1.99 12.79 -1.18
N ARG A 69 -1.66 11.53 -0.81
CA ARG A 69 -0.73 11.25 0.30
C ARG A 69 0.66 11.84 0.04
N ALA A 70 1.28 11.53 -1.10
CA ALA A 70 2.61 12.04 -1.44
C ALA A 70 2.70 13.58 -1.45
N GLY A 71 1.61 14.28 -1.79
CA GLY A 71 1.56 15.75 -1.73
C GLY A 71 1.46 16.34 -0.32
N GLY A 72 0.83 15.63 0.63
CA GLY A 72 0.72 16.05 2.04
C GLY A 72 1.90 15.64 2.92
N MET A 73 2.66 14.63 2.51
CA MET A 73 3.66 13.93 3.34
C MET A 73 5.03 14.61 3.46
N GLN A 74 5.17 15.90 3.14
CA GLN A 74 6.46 16.60 3.21
C GLN A 74 7.06 16.60 4.64
N SER A 75 6.23 16.41 5.67
CA SER A 75 6.61 16.35 7.09
C SER A 75 7.07 14.97 7.59
N SER A 76 6.89 13.87 6.84
CA SER A 76 7.15 12.49 7.32
C SER A 76 8.59 11.97 7.10
N ASN A 77 9.47 12.79 6.52
CA ASN A 77 10.80 12.40 6.02
C ASN A 77 11.81 11.96 7.09
N TRP A 78 11.44 11.99 8.37
CA TRP A 78 12.40 11.86 9.46
C TRP A 78 12.77 10.41 9.75
N LYS A 79 11.82 9.47 9.63
CA LYS A 79 12.07 8.08 10.02
C LYS A 79 11.13 7.11 9.32
N TRP A 80 11.72 6.16 8.60
CA TRP A 80 11.01 5.07 7.93
C TRP A 80 11.27 3.75 8.65
N HIS A 81 10.24 2.95 8.78
CA HIS A 81 10.30 1.57 9.25
C HIS A 81 10.04 0.65 8.07
N LEU A 82 11.03 -0.19 7.73
CA LEU A 82 10.96 -1.17 6.65
C LEU A 82 10.89 -2.56 7.24
N ASP A 83 9.95 -3.35 6.74
CA ASP A 83 9.76 -4.73 7.18
C ASP A 83 9.35 -5.65 6.03
N GLU A 84 9.54 -6.94 6.24
CA GLU A 84 9.07 -7.98 5.36
C GLU A 84 8.28 -9.06 6.11
N VAL A 85 7.07 -9.33 5.63
CA VAL A 85 6.23 -10.40 6.17
C VAL A 85 5.97 -11.47 5.11
N PHE A 86 5.90 -12.72 5.58
CA PHE A 86 5.54 -13.85 4.74
C PHE A 86 4.02 -13.86 4.49
N VAL A 87 3.62 -13.96 3.23
CA VAL A 87 2.20 -14.11 2.83
C VAL A 87 2.04 -15.30 1.89
N LYS A 88 0.93 -16.03 2.00
CA LYS A 88 0.58 -17.15 1.12
C LYS A 88 -0.44 -16.67 0.09
N ILE A 89 -0.08 -16.70 -1.19
CA ILE A 89 -0.95 -16.29 -2.30
C ILE A 89 -1.11 -17.49 -3.23
N ASN A 90 -2.35 -17.94 -3.46
CA ASN A 90 -2.65 -19.12 -4.28
C ASN A 90 -1.85 -20.38 -3.92
N GLY A 91 -1.57 -20.59 -2.63
CA GLY A 91 -0.78 -21.74 -2.18
C GLY A 91 0.74 -21.51 -2.17
N GLU A 92 1.24 -20.56 -2.94
CA GLU A 92 2.67 -20.25 -3.03
C GLU A 92 3.12 -19.26 -1.95
N ARG A 93 4.41 -19.34 -1.57
CA ARG A 93 5.01 -18.44 -0.60
C ARG A 93 5.50 -17.16 -1.26
N HIS A 94 5.11 -16.02 -0.71
CA HIS A 94 5.52 -14.68 -1.14
C HIS A 94 6.00 -13.84 0.05
N TYR A 95 6.76 -12.80 -0.24
CA TYR A 95 7.25 -11.82 0.72
C TYR A 95 6.62 -10.46 0.42
N LEU A 96 5.92 -9.91 1.39
CA LEU A 96 5.34 -8.57 1.37
C LEU A 96 6.28 -7.63 2.12
N TRP A 97 6.93 -6.75 1.37
CA TRP A 97 7.76 -5.66 1.86
C TRP A 97 6.87 -4.45 2.15
N ARG A 98 6.98 -3.87 3.34
CA ARG A 98 6.20 -2.67 3.75
C ARG A 98 7.13 -1.58 4.27
N ALA A 99 6.84 -0.36 3.86
CA ALA A 99 7.48 0.86 4.35
C ALA A 99 6.40 1.66 5.06
N VAL A 100 6.67 2.04 6.29
CA VAL A 100 5.77 2.81 7.14
C VAL A 100 6.56 3.98 7.72
N ASP A 101 5.95 5.14 7.86
CA ASP A 101 6.59 6.25 8.57
C ASP A 101 6.45 6.14 10.10
N HIS A 102 7.00 7.11 10.81
CA HIS A 102 6.87 7.20 12.27
C HIS A 102 5.43 7.36 12.77
N GLU A 103 4.52 7.95 11.98
CA GLU A 103 3.11 8.12 12.31
C GLU A 103 2.31 6.83 12.11
N GLY A 104 2.87 5.82 11.44
CA GLY A 104 2.20 4.55 11.15
C GLY A 104 1.54 4.54 9.77
N GLU A 105 1.76 5.55 8.95
CA GLU A 105 1.22 5.59 7.60
C GLU A 105 2.05 4.72 6.64
N VAL A 106 1.37 3.88 5.86
CA VAL A 106 2.02 3.04 4.86
C VAL A 106 2.46 3.88 3.66
N LEU A 107 3.77 4.03 3.51
CA LEU A 107 4.43 4.71 2.40
C LEU A 107 4.36 3.86 1.13
N GLU A 108 4.85 2.62 1.19
CA GLU A 108 4.90 1.73 0.03
C GLU A 108 4.77 0.27 0.45
N SER A 109 4.16 -0.52 -0.42
CA SER A 109 4.12 -1.98 -0.29
C SER A 109 4.52 -2.66 -1.59
N TYR A 110 5.26 -3.76 -1.47
CA TYR A 110 5.78 -4.49 -2.62
C TYR A 110 5.80 -5.99 -2.34
N ILE A 111 5.38 -6.81 -3.31
CA ILE A 111 5.34 -8.27 -3.15
C ILE A 111 6.36 -8.91 -4.10
N THR A 112 7.14 -9.86 -3.58
CA THR A 112 8.08 -10.67 -4.35
C THR A 112 7.98 -12.14 -4.01
N LYS A 113 8.37 -13.02 -4.94
CA LYS A 113 8.50 -14.46 -4.66
C LYS A 113 9.73 -14.79 -3.80
N LYS A 114 10.79 -13.98 -3.90
CA LYS A 114 12.07 -14.18 -3.22
C LYS A 114 12.37 -13.04 -2.26
N ARG A 115 13.01 -13.37 -1.14
CA ARG A 115 13.58 -12.42 -0.18
C ARG A 115 15.07 -12.24 -0.49
N ASP A 116 15.39 -11.32 -1.39
CA ASP A 116 16.76 -11.07 -1.85
C ASP A 116 17.13 -9.58 -1.89
N LYS A 117 18.42 -9.30 -2.06
CA LYS A 117 18.97 -7.93 -2.20
C LYS A 117 18.28 -7.15 -3.33
N LYS A 118 17.97 -7.80 -4.46
CA LYS A 118 17.39 -7.15 -5.63
C LYS A 118 15.97 -6.66 -5.35
N ALA A 119 15.19 -7.45 -4.63
CA ALA A 119 13.86 -7.10 -4.14
C ALA A 119 13.94 -5.91 -3.17
N ALA A 120 14.81 -5.98 -2.16
CA ALA A 120 15.02 -4.90 -1.19
C ALA A 120 15.44 -3.60 -1.86
N LEU A 121 16.40 -3.65 -2.79
CA LEU A 121 16.87 -2.48 -3.54
C LEU A 121 15.77 -1.86 -4.38
N LYS A 122 15.00 -2.68 -5.11
CA LYS A 122 13.89 -2.19 -5.94
C LYS A 122 12.80 -1.54 -5.09
N PHE A 123 12.49 -2.13 -3.94
CA PHE A 123 11.53 -1.61 -2.98
C PHE A 123 11.98 -0.25 -2.42
N MET A 124 13.22 -0.15 -1.91
CA MET A 124 13.77 1.10 -1.38
C MET A 124 13.84 2.20 -2.45
N LYS A 125 14.30 1.90 -3.67
CA LYS A 125 14.29 2.86 -4.79
C LYS A 125 12.90 3.39 -5.11
N LYS A 126 11.89 2.50 -5.08
CA LYS A 126 10.51 2.87 -5.35
C LYS A 126 9.97 3.83 -4.30
N ALA A 127 10.23 3.53 -3.02
CA ALA A 127 9.83 4.39 -1.91
C ALA A 127 10.53 5.76 -1.98
N MET A 128 11.85 5.79 -2.19
CA MET A 128 12.63 7.04 -2.27
C MET A 128 12.22 7.93 -3.43
N ARG A 129 11.86 7.35 -4.58
CA ARG A 129 11.36 8.12 -5.73
C ARG A 129 10.01 8.79 -5.46
N CYS A 130 9.17 8.18 -4.62
CA CYS A 130 7.83 8.68 -4.36
C CYS A 130 7.78 9.66 -3.18
N TYR A 131 8.63 9.46 -2.17
CA TYR A 131 8.57 10.20 -0.89
C TYR A 131 9.87 10.92 -0.55
N GLY A 132 10.90 10.85 -1.39
CA GLY A 132 12.22 11.44 -1.11
C GLY A 132 13.09 10.55 -0.24
N THR A 133 14.23 11.09 0.19
CA THR A 133 15.21 10.34 0.99
C THR A 133 14.94 10.54 2.49
N PRO A 134 14.76 9.47 3.27
CA PRO A 134 14.57 9.59 4.72
C PRO A 134 15.86 10.00 5.44
N ASN A 135 15.72 10.53 6.66
CA ASN A 135 16.85 10.75 7.58
C ASN A 135 17.28 9.46 8.28
N GLU A 136 16.33 8.63 8.69
CA GLU A 136 16.56 7.35 9.36
C GLU A 136 15.76 6.22 8.68
N ILE A 137 16.39 5.06 8.47
CA ILE A 137 15.77 3.85 7.96
C ILE A 137 15.94 2.75 9.01
N VAL A 138 14.87 2.47 9.74
CA VAL A 138 14.80 1.34 10.65
C VAL A 138 14.44 0.10 9.86
N THR A 139 15.27 -0.92 9.96
CA THR A 139 15.00 -2.23 9.38
C THR A 139 15.25 -3.31 10.42
N ASP A 140 14.66 -4.48 10.20
CA ASP A 140 15.14 -5.68 10.85
C ASP A 140 16.58 -6.03 10.44
N LYS A 141 17.19 -6.95 11.17
CA LYS A 141 18.58 -7.41 10.95
C LYS A 141 18.77 -8.21 9.65
N LEU A 142 17.84 -8.14 8.70
CA LEU A 142 17.96 -8.84 7.43
C LEU A 142 19.11 -8.25 6.61
N GLY A 143 20.10 -9.08 6.28
CA GLY A 143 21.28 -8.66 5.50
C GLY A 143 20.97 -8.08 4.11
N SER A 144 19.80 -8.37 3.55
CA SER A 144 19.37 -7.82 2.25
C SER A 144 19.14 -6.30 2.29
N TYR A 145 18.68 -5.75 3.42
CA TYR A 145 18.55 -4.30 3.59
C TYR A 145 19.92 -3.62 3.68
N GLY A 146 20.85 -4.17 4.47
CA GLY A 146 22.20 -3.61 4.57
C GLY A 146 22.99 -3.68 3.26
N ALA A 147 22.76 -4.72 2.44
CA ALA A 147 23.32 -4.79 1.10
C ALA A 147 22.67 -3.77 0.14
N ALA A 148 21.36 -3.55 0.24
CA ALA A 148 20.67 -2.55 -0.57
C ALA A 148 21.01 -1.11 -0.18
N ALA A 149 21.16 -0.81 1.12
CA ALA A 149 21.52 0.51 1.63
C ALA A 149 22.93 0.94 1.17
N ARG A 150 23.88 -0.01 1.12
CA ARG A 150 25.22 0.24 0.54
C ARG A 150 25.16 0.61 -0.95
N ASP A 151 24.37 -0.12 -1.74
CA ASP A 151 24.17 0.19 -3.17
C ASP A 151 23.45 1.53 -3.40
N LEU A 152 22.68 2.01 -2.41
CA LEU A 152 21.98 3.30 -2.45
C LEU A 152 22.81 4.45 -1.89
N GLY A 153 24.01 4.18 -1.36
CA GLY A 153 24.86 5.20 -0.74
C GLY A 153 24.27 5.78 0.54
N CYS A 154 23.46 5.00 1.28
CA CYS A 154 22.90 5.40 2.58
C CYS A 154 23.08 4.39 3.73
N PRO A 155 24.22 3.67 3.85
CA PRO A 155 24.43 2.72 4.94
C PRO A 155 24.35 3.37 6.34
N GLU A 156 24.77 4.63 6.46
CA GLU A 156 24.79 5.40 7.71
C GLU A 156 23.39 5.74 8.24
N LYS A 157 22.37 5.69 7.37
CA LYS A 157 20.97 5.94 7.74
C LYS A 157 20.28 4.71 8.29
N GLN A 158 20.90 3.53 8.17
CA GLN A 158 20.31 2.28 8.60
C GLN A 158 20.44 2.11 10.12
N VAL A 159 19.32 1.91 10.80
CA VAL A 159 19.27 1.67 12.25
C VAL A 159 18.70 0.27 12.50
N THR A 160 19.50 -0.58 13.13
CA THR A 160 19.17 -1.99 13.46
C THR A 160 19.17 -2.25 14.97
N LYS A 161 18.64 -1.30 15.75
CA LYS A 161 18.54 -1.42 17.20
C LYS A 161 17.42 -2.38 17.61
N ARG A 162 17.66 -3.17 18.65
CA ARG A 162 16.66 -4.07 19.26
C ARG A 162 15.43 -3.23 19.65
N TRP A 163 14.22 -3.67 19.29
CA TRP A 163 12.92 -3.00 19.53
C TRP A 163 12.60 -1.76 18.69
N ALA A 164 13.50 -1.32 17.80
CA ALA A 164 13.22 -0.16 16.94
C ALA A 164 12.14 -0.45 15.88
N ASN A 165 11.90 -1.72 15.57
CA ASN A 165 10.96 -2.14 14.51
C ASN A 165 9.52 -2.41 15.01
N ASN A 166 9.25 -2.28 16.32
CA ASN A 166 7.92 -2.55 16.89
C ASN A 166 6.79 -1.76 16.20
N ARG A 167 7.08 -0.59 15.61
CA ARG A 167 6.10 0.25 14.92
C ARG A 167 5.56 -0.42 13.65
N VAL A 168 6.44 -0.98 12.83
CA VAL A 168 6.02 -1.69 11.61
C VAL A 168 5.47 -3.06 11.93
N GLU A 169 5.97 -3.73 12.99
CA GLU A 169 5.38 -4.96 13.50
C GLU A 169 3.90 -4.77 13.90
N ASN A 170 3.58 -3.70 14.64
CA ASN A 170 2.22 -3.35 15.00
C ASN A 170 1.34 -2.93 13.80
N SER A 171 1.95 -2.50 12.70
CA SER A 171 1.22 -2.16 11.46
C SER A 171 0.72 -3.39 10.68
N HIS A 172 1.11 -4.59 11.10
CA HIS A 172 0.64 -5.86 10.53
C HIS A 172 -0.65 -6.39 11.16
N LEU A 173 -1.17 -5.71 12.18
CA LEU A 173 -2.47 -6.06 12.76
C LEU A 173 -3.59 -5.79 11.72
N PRO A 174 -4.61 -6.68 11.64
CA PRO A 174 -5.71 -6.57 10.67
C PRO A 174 -6.52 -5.27 10.78
#